data_AF-A0A2P8LKC6-F1
#
_entry.id   AF-A0A2P8LKC6-F1
#
_cell.length_a   1.000
_cell.length_b   1.000
_cell.length_c   1.000
_cell.angle_alpha   90.00
_cell.angle_beta   90.00
_cell.angle_gamma   90.00
#
_symmetry.space_group_name_H-M   'P 1'
#
loop_
_entity.id
_entity.type
_entity.pdbx_description
1 polymer ?
#
loop_
_entity_poly.entity_id
_entity_poly.type
_entity_poly.pdbx_seq_one_letter_code
_entity_poly.pdbx_strand_id
1 'polypeptide(L)'
;MKIAGKIKADIFHNGKLLRTTSSTSVSGDSNHFQSADSATRTSVSMSFVPAIEDGTTTYKFEETDSKFGCSLGDILLPIAGTVEVTSTNSTDNLKYTFSGKFNDGRRDLEIKGTAELNYLYP
;
A
#
# COMPACT_ATOMS: atom_id res chain seq x y z
N MET A 1 -1.07 -18.38 -9.11
CA MET A 1 -0.02 -17.41 -9.50
C MET A 1 0.73 -16.99 -8.26
N LYS A 2 2.06 -16.88 -8.32
CA LYS A 2 2.85 -16.33 -7.21
C LYS A 2 3.16 -14.87 -7.54
N ILE A 3 2.46 -13.98 -6.87
CA ILE A 3 2.78 -12.55 -6.90
C ILE A 3 4.02 -12.35 -6.03
N ALA A 4 5.09 -11.80 -6.60
CA ALA A 4 6.25 -11.35 -5.84
C ALA A 4 6.15 -9.84 -5.72
N GLY A 5 6.15 -9.34 -4.50
CA GLY A 5 6.03 -7.91 -4.27
C GLY A 5 6.84 -7.44 -3.07
N LYS A 6 7.07 -6.14 -3.02
CA LYS A 6 7.75 -5.47 -1.92
C LYS A 6 6.96 -4.22 -1.57
N ILE A 7 7.01 -3.84 -0.31
CA ILE A 7 6.42 -2.61 0.17
C ILE A 7 7.24 -2.06 1.31
N LYS A 8 7.39 -0.75 1.31
CA LYS A 8 8.00 0.01 2.38
C LYS A 8 7.12 1.20 2.67
N ALA A 9 6.74 1.39 3.92
CA ALA A 9 5.96 2.54 4.35
C ALA A 9 6.51 3.12 5.64
N ASP A 10 6.47 4.45 5.72
CA ASP A 10 6.78 5.24 6.89
C ASP A 10 5.48 5.88 7.40
N ILE A 11 5.25 5.77 8.70
CA ILE A 11 4.10 6.32 9.41
C ILE A 11 4.58 7.48 10.27
N PHE A 12 3.89 8.61 10.18
CA PHE A 12 4.25 9.85 10.85
C PHE A 12 3.10 10.34 11.74
N HIS A 13 3.47 11.08 12.78
CA HIS A 13 2.54 11.87 13.59
C HIS A 13 3.12 13.27 13.75
N ASN A 14 2.36 14.30 13.36
CA ASN A 14 2.81 15.71 13.38
C ASN A 14 4.19 15.90 12.72
N GLY A 15 4.39 15.28 11.56
CA GLY A 15 5.64 15.34 10.78
C GLY A 15 6.81 14.53 11.35
N LYS A 16 6.67 13.86 12.51
CA LYS A 16 7.71 13.02 13.10
C LYS A 16 7.50 11.55 12.72
N LEU A 17 8.56 10.88 12.28
CA LEU A 17 8.54 9.45 11.98
C LEU A 17 8.23 8.66 13.26
N LEU A 18 7.12 7.92 13.23
CA LEU A 18 6.67 7.06 14.32
C LEU A 18 7.15 5.62 14.11
N ARG A 19 7.05 5.12 12.87
CA ARG A 19 7.31 3.72 12.53
C ARG A 19 7.64 3.57 11.06
N THR A 20 8.50 2.60 10.75
CA THR A 20 8.72 2.10 9.40
C THR A 20 8.26 0.65 9.35
N THR A 21 7.54 0.28 8.29
CA THR A 21 7.18 -1.10 7.98
C THR A 21 7.76 -1.46 6.62
N SER A 22 8.28 -2.68 6.49
CA SER A 22 8.71 -3.21 5.21
C SER A 22 8.34 -4.68 5.10
N SER A 23 7.78 -5.08 3.97
CA SER A 23 7.48 -6.48 3.69
C SER A 23 7.98 -6.85 2.30
N THR A 24 8.59 -8.03 2.20
CA THR A 24 8.88 -8.73 0.93
C THR A 24 7.95 -9.92 0.71
N SER A 25 7.17 -10.30 1.74
CA SER A 25 6.09 -11.27 1.63
C SER A 25 4.80 -10.54 1.35
N VAL A 26 4.40 -10.57 0.10
CA VAL A 26 3.12 -10.07 -0.35
C VAL A 26 2.31 -11.30 -0.72
N SER A 27 1.32 -11.63 0.11
CA SER A 27 0.27 -12.55 -0.27
C SER A 27 -0.81 -11.75 -1.00
N GLY A 28 -1.14 -12.13 -2.22
CA GLY A 28 -2.10 -11.41 -3.03
C GLY A 28 -2.61 -12.20 -4.22
N ASP A 29 -3.76 -11.79 -4.73
CA ASP A 29 -4.20 -12.03 -6.10
C ASP A 29 -4.11 -10.71 -6.90
N SER A 30 -4.54 -10.70 -8.15
CA SER A 30 -4.51 -9.51 -9.04
C SER A 30 -5.17 -8.25 -8.44
N ASN A 31 -5.95 -8.41 -7.38
CA ASN A 31 -6.84 -7.40 -6.84
C ASN A 31 -6.50 -7.03 -5.39
N HIS A 32 -5.48 -7.66 -4.79
CA HIS A 32 -5.14 -7.48 -3.38
C HIS A 32 -3.64 -7.61 -3.12
N PHE A 33 -3.08 -6.62 -2.43
CA PHE A 33 -1.70 -6.55 -1.99
C PHE A 33 -1.65 -6.18 -0.51
N GLN A 34 -1.00 -6.98 0.33
CA GLN A 34 -0.83 -6.67 1.75
C GLN A 34 0.62 -6.86 2.20
N SER A 35 1.18 -5.86 2.90
CA SER A 35 2.39 -6.00 3.68
C SER A 35 2.10 -6.74 4.97
N ALA A 36 2.98 -7.61 5.44
CA ALA A 36 2.88 -8.16 6.78
C ALA A 36 4.22 -7.96 7.48
N ASP A 37 4.36 -6.88 8.25
CA ASP A 37 5.50 -6.73 9.14
C ASP A 37 5.15 -7.35 10.50
N SER A 38 5.59 -8.60 10.68
CA SER A 38 5.39 -9.37 11.91
C SER A 38 6.09 -8.77 13.13
N ALA A 39 7.16 -7.99 12.94
CA ALA A 39 7.91 -7.40 14.04
C ALA A 39 7.14 -6.23 14.67
N THR A 40 6.44 -5.45 13.86
CA THR A 40 5.68 -4.28 14.33
C THR A 40 4.18 -4.53 14.43
N ARG A 41 3.69 -5.68 13.93
CA ARG A 41 2.26 -5.97 13.69
C ARG A 41 1.61 -4.84 12.89
N THR A 42 2.35 -4.27 11.95
CA THR A 42 1.85 -3.27 11.01
C THR A 42 1.70 -3.88 9.63
N SER A 43 0.56 -3.67 9.01
CA SER A 43 0.33 -4.05 7.61
C SER A 43 -0.21 -2.86 6.83
N VAL A 44 0.22 -2.71 5.59
CA VAL A 44 -0.41 -1.82 4.62
C VAL A 44 -1.10 -2.70 3.60
N SER A 45 -2.39 -2.46 3.36
CA SER A 45 -3.20 -3.22 2.40
C SER A 45 -3.73 -2.31 1.30
N MET A 46 -3.63 -2.78 0.06
CA MET A 46 -4.21 -2.16 -1.13
C MET A 46 -5.04 -3.21 -1.86
N SER A 47 -6.33 -2.98 -2.07
CA SER A 47 -7.26 -3.94 -2.65
C SER A 47 -7.99 -3.36 -3.86
N PHE A 48 -7.25 -3.07 -4.92
CA PHE A 48 -7.79 -2.58 -6.18
C PHE A 48 -6.96 -3.08 -7.36
N VAL A 49 -7.56 -3.09 -8.55
CA VAL A 49 -6.87 -3.48 -9.81
C VAL A 49 -6.44 -2.20 -10.53
N PRO A 50 -5.13 -1.90 -10.62
CA PRO A 50 -4.66 -0.81 -11.44
C PRO A 50 -4.75 -1.16 -12.94
N ALA A 51 -4.86 -0.14 -13.78
CA ALA A 51 -4.77 -0.31 -15.23
C ALA A 51 -3.32 -0.65 -15.62
N ILE A 52 -3.14 -1.58 -16.56
CA ILE A 52 -1.84 -1.94 -17.12
C ILE A 52 -1.65 -1.17 -18.43
N GLU A 53 -1.40 0.13 -18.30
CA GLU A 53 -1.15 1.03 -19.41
C GLU A 53 0.15 1.78 -19.16
N ASP A 54 0.91 2.03 -20.23
CA ASP A 54 2.17 2.76 -20.13
C ASP A 54 2.00 4.15 -19.54
N GLY A 55 2.76 4.43 -18.48
CA GLY A 55 2.75 5.71 -17.79
C GLY A 55 2.39 5.59 -16.32
N THR A 56 2.00 6.72 -15.73
CA THR A 56 1.62 6.83 -14.32
C THR A 56 0.14 7.17 -14.20
N THR A 57 -0.60 6.36 -13.46
CA THR A 57 -2.01 6.59 -13.12
C THR A 57 -2.16 6.86 -11.63
N THR A 58 -2.92 7.89 -11.26
CA THR A 58 -3.18 8.25 -9.86
C THR A 58 -4.58 7.81 -9.44
N TYR A 59 -4.64 7.02 -8.38
CA TYR A 59 -5.87 6.59 -7.71
C TYR A 59 -6.06 7.41 -6.43
N LYS A 60 -7.29 7.81 -6.15
CA LYS A 60 -7.67 8.54 -4.93
C LYS A 60 -8.63 7.68 -4.12
N PHE A 61 -8.40 7.63 -2.82
CA PHE A 61 -9.18 6.87 -1.86
C PHE A 61 -9.70 7.80 -0.77
N GLU A 62 -10.93 7.56 -0.32
CA GLU A 62 -11.57 8.26 0.79
C GLU A 62 -11.53 7.41 2.07
N GLU A 63 -11.78 8.00 3.24
CA GLU A 63 -11.75 7.27 4.52
C GLU A 63 -12.83 6.17 4.61
N THR A 64 -13.83 6.19 3.75
CA THR A 64 -14.88 5.16 3.65
C THR A 64 -14.49 4.01 2.71
N ASP A 65 -13.40 4.16 1.94
CA ASP A 65 -12.94 3.15 1.00
C ASP A 65 -11.97 2.17 1.68
N SER A 66 -12.42 0.93 1.86
CA SER A 66 -11.60 -0.14 2.46
C SER A 66 -10.51 -0.67 1.52
N LYS A 67 -10.38 -0.14 0.30
CA LYS A 67 -9.36 -0.58 -0.67
C LYS A 67 -7.98 -0.05 -0.38
N PHE A 68 -7.80 0.94 0.48
CA PHE A 68 -6.46 1.37 0.93
C PHE A 68 -6.48 1.52 2.44
N GLY A 69 -5.65 0.74 3.14
CA GLY A 69 -5.68 0.68 4.59
C GLY A 69 -4.34 0.38 5.24
N CYS A 70 -4.25 0.71 6.52
CA CYS A 70 -3.13 0.38 7.39
C CYS A 70 -3.68 -0.34 8.63
N SER A 71 -3.17 -1.52 8.94
CA SER A 71 -3.45 -2.17 10.22
C SER A 71 -2.37 -1.85 11.23
N LEU A 72 -2.80 -1.46 12.43
CA LEU A 72 -1.95 -1.30 13.60
C LEU A 72 -2.42 -2.33 14.65
N GLY A 73 -1.78 -3.49 14.69
CA GLY A 73 -2.30 -4.64 15.45
C GLY A 73 -3.43 -5.32 14.68
N ASP A 74 -4.59 -5.51 15.34
CA ASP A 74 -5.72 -6.30 14.80
C ASP A 74 -6.81 -5.45 14.14
N ILE A 75 -6.63 -4.12 14.07
CA ILE A 75 -7.60 -3.18 13.50
C ILE A 75 -7.08 -2.71 12.15
N LEU A 76 -7.88 -2.87 11.09
CA LEU A 76 -7.66 -2.25 9.80
C LEU A 76 -8.23 -0.83 9.81
N LEU A 77 -7.38 0.17 9.54
CA LEU A 77 -7.73 1.57 9.49
C LEU A 77 -7.71 2.03 8.03
N PRO A 78 -8.83 2.52 7.46
CA PRO A 78 -8.86 3.01 6.09
C PRO A 78 -8.01 4.29 5.96
N ILE A 79 -7.35 4.44 4.81
CA ILE A 79 -6.48 5.56 4.49
C ILE A 79 -7.17 6.41 3.41
N ALA A 80 -7.46 7.67 3.74
CA ALA A 80 -7.74 8.67 2.72
C ALA A 80 -6.44 9.16 2.11
N GLY A 81 -6.26 8.99 0.80
CA GLY A 81 -4.97 9.26 0.19
C GLY A 81 -4.91 9.01 -1.31
N THR A 82 -3.68 9.02 -1.80
CA THR A 82 -3.34 8.77 -3.19
C THR A 82 -2.43 7.56 -3.32
N VAL A 83 -2.65 6.80 -4.38
CA VAL A 83 -1.73 5.76 -4.85
C VAL A 83 -1.44 6.03 -6.32
N GLU A 84 -0.19 6.35 -6.63
CA GLU A 84 0.32 6.47 -7.99
C GLU A 84 0.89 5.13 -8.42
N VAL A 85 0.45 4.64 -9.56
CA VAL A 85 0.89 3.37 -10.14
C VAL A 85 1.58 3.65 -11.47
N THR A 86 2.83 3.24 -11.60
CA THR A 86 3.61 3.33 -12.83
C THR A 86 3.77 1.95 -13.44
N SER A 87 3.33 1.78 -14.69
CA SER A 87 3.67 0.65 -15.54
C SER A 87 4.62 1.12 -16.66
N THR A 88 5.50 0.24 -17.10
CA THR A 88 6.45 0.50 -18.21
C THR A 88 6.44 -0.67 -19.18
N ASN A 89 6.42 -0.36 -20.48
CA ASN A 89 6.18 -1.27 -21.59
C ASN A 89 4.91 -2.12 -21.44
N SER A 90 3.88 -1.56 -20.81
CA SER A 90 2.61 -2.21 -20.47
C SER A 90 2.85 -3.57 -19.78
N THR A 91 3.90 -3.63 -18.95
CA THR A 91 4.27 -4.84 -18.23
C THR A 91 3.52 -4.94 -16.92
N ASP A 92 3.43 -6.19 -16.47
CA ASP A 92 2.94 -6.61 -15.17
C ASP A 92 3.87 -6.25 -13.99
N ASN A 93 4.95 -5.50 -14.25
CA ASN A 93 5.84 -4.98 -13.21
C ASN A 93 5.39 -3.57 -12.84
N LEU A 94 4.59 -3.46 -11.80
CA LEU A 94 4.00 -2.22 -11.34
C LEU A 94 4.80 -1.63 -10.18
N LYS A 95 5.06 -0.33 -10.27
CA LYS A 95 5.64 0.45 -9.17
C LYS A 95 4.59 1.36 -8.59
N TYR A 96 4.55 1.44 -7.26
CA TYR A 96 3.56 2.21 -6.52
C TYR A 96 4.28 3.25 -5.67
N THR A 97 3.76 4.47 -5.67
CA THR A 97 4.06 5.49 -4.66
C THR A 97 2.75 5.90 -4.01
N PHE A 98 2.68 5.87 -2.69
CA PHE A 98 1.44 6.16 -1.99
C PHE A 98 1.63 7.11 -0.83
N SER A 99 0.60 7.88 -0.55
CA SER A 99 0.54 8.75 0.61
C SER A 99 -0.90 8.93 1.09
N GLY A 100 -1.10 9.14 2.38
CA GLY A 100 -2.43 9.40 2.89
C GLY A 100 -2.47 9.66 4.39
N LYS A 101 -3.69 9.81 4.90
CA LYS A 101 -4.02 10.06 6.29
C LYS A 101 -5.00 9.02 6.80
N PHE A 102 -4.87 8.67 8.06
CA PHE A 102 -5.77 7.77 8.76
C PHE A 102 -5.74 8.09 10.27
N ASN A 103 -6.80 7.75 10.99
CA ASN A 103 -6.91 7.99 12.42
C ASN A 103 -6.87 6.65 13.19
N ASP A 104 -6.03 6.53 14.22
CA ASP A 104 -5.91 5.31 15.04
C ASP A 104 -6.93 5.23 16.21
N GLY A 105 -7.94 6.10 16.19
CA GLY A 105 -8.90 6.34 17.27
C GLY A 105 -8.42 7.32 18.34
N ARG A 106 -7.14 7.73 18.31
CA ARG A 106 -6.54 8.65 19.28
C ARG A 106 -5.86 9.85 18.63
N ARG A 107 -5.31 9.68 17.44
CA ARG A 107 -4.55 10.69 16.73
C ARG A 107 -4.61 10.49 15.22
N ASP A 108 -4.43 11.60 14.53
CA ASP A 108 -4.21 11.60 13.09
C ASP A 108 -2.78 11.19 12.78
N LEU A 109 -2.67 10.28 11.82
CA LEU A 109 -1.44 9.71 11.32
C LEU A 109 -1.34 9.95 9.82
N GLU A 110 -0.10 10.10 9.35
CA GLU A 110 0.22 10.17 7.94
C GLU A 110 1.01 8.93 7.55
N ILE A 111 0.78 8.42 6.34
CA ILE A 111 1.55 7.32 5.77
C ILE A 111 2.12 7.75 4.43
N LYS A 112 3.37 7.37 4.16
CA LYS A 112 4.02 7.53 2.86
C LYS A 112 4.81 6.28 2.57
N GLY A 113 4.80 5.82 1.32
CA GLY A 113 5.54 4.61 1.00
C GLY A 113 5.63 4.32 -0.48
N THR A 114 6.34 3.24 -0.76
CA THR A 114 6.48 2.67 -2.09
C THR A 114 6.17 1.19 -2.07
N ALA A 115 5.67 0.66 -3.18
CA ALA A 115 5.55 -0.77 -3.39
C ALA A 115 6.00 -1.15 -4.81
N GLU A 116 6.39 -2.41 -4.97
CA GLU A 116 6.67 -3.02 -6.26
C GLU A 116 5.87 -4.31 -6.34
N LEU A 117 5.21 -4.53 -7.46
CA LEU A 117 4.46 -5.75 -7.73
C LEU A 117 4.92 -6.31 -9.06
N ASN A 118 5.43 -7.54 -9.06
CA ASN A 118 5.75 -8.25 -10.28
C ASN A 118 4.73 -9.37 -10.43
N TYR A 119 3.77 -9.24 -11.37
CA TYR A 119 2.98 -10.41 -11.74
C TYR A 119 3.86 -11.36 -12.53
N LEU A 120 4.17 -12.49 -11.91
CA LEU A 120 4.68 -13.65 -12.64
C LEU A 120 3.45 -14.36 -13.21
N TYR A 121 3.00 -13.96 -14.40
CA TYR A 121 2.20 -14.88 -15.22
C TYR A 121 3.11 -16.05 -15.63
N PRO A 122 2.65 -17.31 -15.49
CA PRO A 122 3.35 -18.47 -16.05
C PRO A 122 3.40 -18.44 -17.57
#